data_AF-A0A1F6LRB3-F1
#
_entry.id   AF-A0A1F6LRB3-F1
#
_cell.length_a   1.000
_cell.length_b   1.000
_cell.length_c   1.000
_cell.angle_alpha   90.00
_cell.angle_beta   90.00
_cell.angle_gamma   90.00
#
_symmetry.space_group_name_H-M   'P 1'
#
loop_
_entity.id
_entity.type
_entity.pdbx_description
1 polymer ?
#
loop_
_entity_poly.entity_id
_entity_poly.type
_entity_poly.pdbx_seq_one_letter_code
_entity_poly.pdbx_strand_id
1 'polypeptide(L)'
;MRATRFFDRTTIIAFALISVFFIFSVAVPSFAHAQQEVVQNLNAASAEAGLGTSSLGTIVARILRIFFGILGVIALGLCLYAGFKWMTAQGDAKQVDEAKDILKNGVIGLIIIFSAFGISEFVMTKIFGATGLGLKGITAGDSADSTPSFLAGYSGGSALGKVVEWHEPVRGATNVSRNTLIQVKFKFPINPASIIDTKAASVKLKDKTVLAGPLKTGSVLIYSGKDGETGALKSADVWVTVVQDDTTTGFVFDPVPLLGSASENTQYTVKLTSDIERMSGGSALSGLGGSYPWQFTVGTTVDLTPPRVTAIVPAAGGTFDRNVTIQFTFSEPINLASATGVYDPAHKKDFDNISIERPNGSVIPGTWKVGGGFNIVEFTPLFECATNSCGQKVFCLPPSEKLEVRAKSGVLAKNADGVIENAQIDPQVGYVGVTDGSNNALDGGGEEGEEPWSTSGGKPEGTPTDDFFMSFTTTAATKTSAPQIIALEPQIYATAKSDPAVTPDVPVTATFDSVMKASSFGDVELRAKVAKAQAGYWKTVSQTKIKIGGVEQTVNKLVIDHAALAKTSAYAVIIPSSVQDIYQNCFLPSAGLQCKPDPSTGTYSCCNGNSSKSECDKLLEYGKSGT
;
A
#
# COMPACT_ATOMS: atom_id res chain seq x y z
N MET A 1 -62.67 -52.82 5.60
CA MET A 1 -61.31 -52.35 5.95
C MET A 1 -60.95 -51.21 5.03
N ARG A 2 -60.75 -50.00 5.60
CA ARG A 2 -60.27 -48.79 4.93
C ARG A 2 -58.73 -48.85 4.86
N ALA A 3 -58.16 -48.56 3.70
CA ALA A 3 -56.77 -48.13 3.59
C ALA A 3 -56.68 -47.05 2.49
N THR A 4 -56.94 -45.81 2.87
CA THR A 4 -56.48 -44.63 2.15
C THR A 4 -55.64 -43.82 3.13
N ARG A 5 -54.58 -43.17 2.61
CA ARG A 5 -53.62 -42.21 3.22
C ARG A 5 -52.19 -42.67 2.83
N PHE A 6 -51.21 -41.86 2.43
CA PHE A 6 -50.93 -40.42 2.55
C PHE A 6 -49.83 -40.12 1.52
N PHE A 7 -49.95 -39.04 0.74
CA PHE A 7 -48.75 -38.33 0.26
C PHE A 7 -48.93 -36.88 0.67
N ASP A 8 -48.09 -36.42 1.58
CA ASP A 8 -48.11 -35.05 2.09
C ASP A 8 -47.57 -34.11 1.00
N ARG A 9 -48.12 -32.89 0.94
CA ARG A 9 -47.77 -31.86 -0.06
C ARG A 9 -46.27 -31.55 -0.06
N THR A 10 -45.62 -31.71 1.08
CA THR A 10 -44.17 -31.55 1.28
C THR A 10 -43.37 -32.60 0.51
N THR A 11 -43.85 -33.84 0.44
CA THR A 11 -43.19 -34.95 -0.26
C THR A 11 -43.29 -34.80 -1.79
N ILE A 12 -44.41 -34.26 -2.27
CA ILE A 12 -44.63 -34.00 -3.71
C ILE A 12 -43.74 -32.85 -4.20
N ILE A 13 -43.55 -31.79 -3.38
CA ILE A 13 -42.68 -30.66 -3.72
C ILE A 13 -41.20 -31.08 -3.71
N ALA A 14 -40.79 -31.90 -2.74
CA ALA A 14 -39.43 -32.44 -2.70
C ALA A 14 -39.13 -33.34 -3.91
N PHE A 15 -40.08 -34.18 -4.32
CA PHE A 15 -39.94 -35.01 -5.53
C PHE A 15 -39.88 -34.17 -6.80
N ALA A 16 -40.68 -33.10 -6.90
CA ALA A 16 -40.65 -32.19 -8.05
C ALA A 16 -39.30 -31.46 -8.17
N LEU A 17 -38.71 -31.00 -7.06
CA LEU A 17 -37.41 -30.33 -7.05
C LEU A 17 -36.24 -31.28 -7.41
N ILE A 18 -36.29 -32.53 -6.94
CA ILE A 18 -35.29 -33.56 -7.27
C ILE A 18 -35.41 -33.97 -8.75
N SER A 19 -36.62 -34.02 -9.29
CA SER A 19 -36.88 -34.34 -10.71
C SER A 19 -36.35 -33.26 -11.64
N VAL A 20 -36.53 -31.97 -11.28
CA VAL A 20 -35.99 -30.84 -12.06
C VAL A 20 -34.47 -30.81 -12.03
N PHE A 21 -33.85 -31.15 -10.90
CA PHE A 21 -32.39 -31.26 -10.77
C PHE A 21 -31.80 -32.42 -11.59
N PHE A 22 -32.51 -33.55 -11.67
CA PHE A 22 -32.07 -34.72 -12.45
C PHE A 22 -32.21 -34.51 -13.96
N ILE A 23 -33.25 -33.80 -14.41
CA ILE A 23 -33.44 -33.43 -15.82
C ILE A 23 -32.38 -32.42 -16.28
N PHE A 24 -31.95 -31.50 -15.39
CA PHE A 24 -30.88 -30.54 -15.69
C PHE A 24 -29.49 -31.20 -15.79
N SER A 25 -29.27 -32.34 -15.10
CA SER A 25 -27.99 -33.06 -15.12
C SER A 25 -27.80 -34.00 -16.31
N VAL A 26 -28.89 -34.42 -16.97
CA VAL A 26 -28.85 -35.39 -18.09
C VAL A 26 -28.93 -34.69 -19.46
N ALA A 27 -29.24 -33.39 -19.51
CA ALA A 27 -29.46 -32.64 -20.76
C ALA A 27 -28.31 -31.69 -21.15
N VAL A 28 -27.05 -32.11 -21.00
CA VAL A 28 -25.89 -31.39 -21.58
C VAL A 28 -25.33 -32.17 -22.77
N PRO A 29 -25.82 -31.98 -24.00
CA PRO A 29 -25.05 -32.34 -25.19
C PRO A 29 -24.00 -31.26 -25.43
N SER A 30 -22.74 -31.70 -25.47
CA SER A 30 -21.56 -31.12 -26.16
C SER A 30 -21.72 -29.72 -26.80
N PHE A 31 -21.67 -28.65 -26.01
CA PHE A 31 -21.47 -27.28 -26.49
C PHE A 31 -19.97 -26.96 -26.60
N ALA A 32 -19.27 -27.56 -27.56
CA ALA A 32 -17.85 -27.30 -27.77
C ALA A 32 -17.49 -26.73 -29.16
N HIS A 33 -18.44 -26.60 -30.10
CA HIS A 33 -18.12 -26.21 -31.49
C HIS A 33 -19.04 -25.17 -32.17
N ALA A 34 -19.86 -24.39 -31.45
CA ALA A 34 -20.74 -23.38 -32.09
C ALA A 34 -20.42 -21.90 -31.78
N GLN A 35 -19.36 -21.61 -31.01
CA GLN A 35 -19.20 -20.29 -30.39
C GLN A 35 -18.54 -19.22 -31.29
N GLN A 36 -18.01 -19.59 -32.46
CA GLN A 36 -17.30 -18.63 -33.32
C GLN A 36 -18.22 -17.89 -34.31
N GLU A 37 -19.35 -18.48 -34.68
CA GLU A 37 -20.29 -17.89 -35.65
C GLU A 37 -21.40 -17.06 -34.98
N VAL A 38 -21.78 -17.40 -33.74
CA VAL A 38 -22.79 -16.66 -32.97
C VAL A 38 -22.27 -15.30 -32.49
N VAL A 39 -20.98 -15.20 -32.14
CA VAL A 39 -20.36 -13.94 -31.67
C VAL A 39 -20.21 -12.92 -32.80
N GLN A 40 -19.90 -13.34 -34.04
CA GLN A 40 -19.82 -12.43 -35.18
C GLN A 40 -21.20 -11.91 -35.60
N ASN A 41 -22.23 -12.75 -35.58
CA ASN A 41 -23.59 -12.35 -35.92
C ASN A 41 -24.26 -11.47 -34.84
N LEU A 42 -23.90 -11.64 -33.56
CA LEU A 42 -24.35 -10.78 -32.47
C LEU A 42 -23.69 -9.39 -32.48
N ASN A 43 -22.41 -9.31 -32.87
CA ASN A 43 -21.70 -8.03 -33.01
C ASN A 43 -22.21 -7.21 -34.22
N ALA A 44 -22.62 -7.89 -35.30
CA ALA A 44 -23.30 -7.25 -36.42
C ALA A 44 -24.70 -6.76 -36.02
N ALA A 45 -25.46 -7.56 -35.25
CA ALA A 45 -26.78 -7.17 -34.75
C ALA A 45 -26.73 -6.02 -33.70
N SER A 46 -25.67 -5.93 -32.90
CA SER A 46 -25.52 -4.82 -31.92
C SER A 46 -25.18 -3.48 -32.57
N ALA A 47 -24.48 -3.50 -33.72
CA ALA A 47 -24.16 -2.30 -34.49
C ALA A 47 -25.41 -1.69 -35.17
N GLU A 48 -26.35 -2.54 -35.61
CA GLU A 48 -27.61 -2.12 -36.25
C GLU A 48 -28.67 -1.65 -35.23
N ALA A 49 -28.59 -2.07 -33.95
CA ALA A 49 -29.59 -1.81 -32.91
C ALA A 49 -29.29 -0.61 -31.99
N GLY A 50 -28.17 0.09 -32.18
CA GLY A 50 -27.82 1.29 -31.40
C GLY A 50 -27.56 1.05 -29.90
N LEU A 51 -27.33 -0.19 -29.49
CA LEU A 51 -26.99 -0.54 -28.12
C LEU A 51 -25.50 -0.28 -27.90
N GLY A 52 -25.15 0.63 -26.99
CA GLY A 52 -23.76 0.96 -26.65
C GLY A 52 -22.91 -0.28 -26.34
N THR A 53 -21.60 -0.14 -26.52
CA THR A 53 -20.55 -1.20 -26.54
C THR A 53 -20.33 -1.99 -25.23
N SER A 54 -21.30 -2.02 -24.31
CA SER A 54 -21.21 -2.78 -23.07
C SER A 54 -21.58 -4.24 -23.29
N SER A 55 -20.73 -5.17 -22.82
CA SER A 55 -21.00 -6.60 -22.88
C SER A 55 -22.31 -6.97 -22.17
N LEU A 56 -23.00 -8.01 -22.64
CA LEU A 56 -24.24 -8.51 -22.02
C LEU A 56 -24.06 -8.80 -20.51
N GLY A 57 -22.88 -9.31 -20.11
CA GLY A 57 -22.55 -9.53 -18.70
C GLY A 57 -22.50 -8.25 -17.88
N THR A 58 -22.01 -7.15 -18.44
CA THR A 58 -21.99 -5.83 -17.78
C THR A 58 -23.41 -5.27 -17.60
N ILE A 59 -24.29 -5.49 -18.59
CA ILE A 59 -25.70 -5.09 -18.51
C ILE A 59 -26.42 -5.89 -17.42
N VAL A 60 -26.22 -7.21 -17.39
CA VAL A 60 -26.81 -8.09 -16.38
C VAL A 60 -26.32 -7.74 -14.97
N ALA A 61 -25.02 -7.49 -14.79
CA ALA A 61 -24.46 -7.08 -13.49
C ALA A 61 -25.02 -5.74 -13.00
N ARG A 62 -25.24 -4.78 -13.92
CA ARG A 62 -25.85 -3.48 -13.60
C ARG A 62 -27.30 -3.63 -13.15
N ILE A 63 -28.07 -4.50 -13.82
CA ILE A 63 -29.46 -4.81 -13.44
C ILE A 63 -29.52 -5.48 -12.07
N LEU A 64 -28.67 -6.47 -11.80
CA LEU A 64 -28.63 -7.17 -10.51
C LEU A 64 -28.24 -6.24 -9.36
N ARG A 65 -27.30 -5.30 -9.57
CA ARG A 65 -26.91 -4.31 -8.56
C ARG A 65 -28.06 -3.37 -8.18
N ILE A 66 -28.85 -2.93 -9.16
CA ILE A 66 -30.05 -2.12 -8.93
C ILE A 66 -31.11 -2.95 -8.19
N PHE A 67 -31.32 -4.21 -8.60
CA PHE A 67 -32.30 -5.10 -7.99
C PHE A 67 -31.99 -5.43 -6.53
N PHE A 68 -30.73 -5.76 -6.20
CA PHE A 68 -30.32 -5.99 -4.80
C PHE A 68 -30.38 -4.72 -3.95
N GLY A 69 -30.10 -3.55 -4.53
CA GLY A 69 -30.29 -2.26 -3.86
C GLY A 69 -31.74 -2.03 -3.44
N ILE A 70 -32.70 -2.28 -4.35
CA ILE A 70 -34.13 -2.14 -4.07
C ILE A 70 -34.58 -3.11 -2.97
N LEU A 71 -34.14 -4.38 -3.03
CA LEU A 71 -34.46 -5.37 -2.01
C LEU A 71 -33.90 -5.00 -0.63
N GLY A 72 -32.69 -4.44 -0.57
CA GLY A 72 -32.09 -3.95 0.68
C GLY A 72 -32.89 -2.82 1.32
N VAL A 73 -33.35 -1.86 0.50
CA VAL A 73 -34.22 -0.75 0.96
C VAL A 73 -35.57 -1.28 1.45
N ILE A 74 -36.18 -2.25 0.76
CA ILE A 74 -37.43 -2.88 1.20
C ILE A 74 -37.23 -3.62 2.53
N ALA A 75 -36.14 -4.38 2.67
CA ALA A 75 -35.83 -5.10 3.90
C ALA A 75 -35.63 -4.15 5.09
N LEU A 76 -34.92 -3.03 4.87
CA LEU A 76 -34.78 -1.97 5.88
C LEU A 76 -36.15 -1.38 6.26
N GLY A 77 -37.00 -1.08 5.27
CA GLY A 77 -38.35 -0.56 5.49
C GLY A 77 -39.22 -1.51 6.32
N LEU A 78 -39.15 -2.82 6.05
CA LEU A 78 -39.88 -3.84 6.82
C LEU A 78 -39.36 -3.96 8.26
N CYS A 79 -38.04 -3.83 8.47
CA CYS A 79 -37.44 -3.84 9.81
C CYS A 79 -37.88 -2.61 10.62
N LEU A 80 -37.89 -1.43 10.01
CA LEU A 80 -38.36 -0.20 10.65
C LEU A 80 -39.87 -0.27 10.97
N TYR A 81 -40.68 -0.78 10.03
CA TYR A 81 -42.12 -0.97 10.24
C TYR A 81 -42.40 -1.95 11.38
N ALA A 82 -41.69 -3.08 11.42
CA ALA A 82 -41.84 -4.07 12.49
C ALA A 82 -41.38 -3.51 13.84
N GLY A 83 -40.28 -2.76 13.88
CA GLY A 83 -39.81 -2.07 15.09
C GLY A 83 -40.83 -1.05 15.60
N PHE A 84 -41.39 -0.23 14.71
CA PHE A 84 -42.45 0.73 15.05
C PHE A 84 -43.72 0.04 15.57
N LYS A 85 -44.15 -1.03 14.91
CA LYS A 85 -45.32 -1.83 15.32
C LYS A 85 -45.10 -2.49 16.69
N TRP A 86 -43.89 -2.95 16.99
CA TRP A 86 -43.57 -3.50 18.30
C TRP A 86 -43.60 -2.41 19.39
N MET A 87 -43.01 -1.25 19.13
CA MET A 87 -43.01 -0.13 20.10
C MET A 87 -44.40 0.43 20.38
N THR A 88 -45.33 0.34 19.42
CA THR A 88 -46.71 0.86 19.54
C THR A 88 -47.73 -0.15 20.05
N ALA A 89 -47.34 -1.40 20.30
CA ALA A 89 -48.26 -2.48 20.67
C ALA A 89 -48.93 -2.33 22.05
N GLN A 90 -48.45 -1.46 22.95
CA GLN A 90 -49.05 -1.17 24.27
C GLN A 90 -49.45 -2.41 25.11
N GLY A 91 -48.78 -3.56 24.90
CA GLY A 91 -49.08 -4.82 25.60
C GLY A 91 -50.08 -5.75 24.90
N ASP A 92 -50.58 -5.40 23.71
CA ASP A 92 -51.36 -6.31 22.86
C ASP A 92 -50.45 -7.42 22.30
N ALA A 93 -50.59 -8.62 22.86
CA ALA A 93 -49.80 -9.79 22.50
C ALA A 93 -49.88 -10.11 21.00
N LYS A 94 -51.03 -9.87 20.36
CA LYS A 94 -51.21 -10.16 18.93
C LYS A 94 -50.34 -9.26 18.05
N GLN A 95 -50.23 -7.98 18.40
CA GLN A 95 -49.41 -7.03 17.63
C GLN A 95 -47.91 -7.26 17.82
N VAL A 96 -47.51 -7.67 19.03
CA VAL A 96 -46.13 -8.05 19.32
C VAL A 96 -45.73 -9.30 18.52
N ASP A 97 -46.60 -10.30 18.46
CA ASP A 97 -46.31 -11.53 17.71
C ASP A 97 -46.25 -11.25 16.20
N GLU A 98 -47.16 -10.45 15.66
CA GLU A 98 -47.11 -10.02 14.25
C GLU A 98 -45.82 -9.23 13.92
N ALA A 99 -45.36 -8.35 14.82
CA ALA A 99 -44.10 -7.63 14.62
C ALA A 99 -42.87 -8.56 14.62
N LYS A 100 -42.85 -9.53 15.53
CA LYS A 100 -41.78 -10.55 15.59
C LYS A 100 -41.76 -11.42 14.35
N ASP A 101 -42.91 -11.79 13.80
CA ASP A 101 -42.98 -12.62 12.59
C ASP A 101 -42.50 -11.85 11.34
N ILE A 102 -42.76 -10.55 11.24
CA ILE A 102 -42.20 -9.70 10.19
C ILE A 102 -40.67 -9.65 10.29
N LEU A 103 -40.12 -9.49 11.50
CA LEU A 103 -38.67 -9.50 11.72
C LEU A 103 -38.03 -10.85 11.38
N LYS A 104 -38.63 -11.97 11.80
CA LYS A 104 -38.14 -13.32 11.48
C LYS A 104 -38.11 -13.55 9.96
N ASN A 105 -39.19 -13.20 9.26
CA ASN A 105 -39.27 -13.36 7.81
C ASN A 105 -38.28 -12.43 7.07
N GLY A 106 -38.08 -11.20 7.57
CA GLY A 106 -37.10 -10.26 7.02
C GLY A 106 -35.66 -10.77 7.15
N VAL A 107 -35.29 -11.33 8.31
CA VAL A 107 -33.96 -11.92 8.53
C VAL A 107 -33.73 -13.14 7.65
N ILE A 108 -34.73 -14.02 7.50
CA ILE A 108 -34.64 -15.19 6.61
C ILE A 108 -34.43 -14.72 5.15
N GLY A 109 -35.17 -13.69 4.71
CA GLY A 109 -34.99 -13.11 3.38
C GLY A 109 -33.59 -12.54 3.15
N LEU A 110 -33.03 -11.82 4.13
CA LEU A 110 -31.67 -11.31 4.07
C LEU A 110 -30.62 -12.42 3.98
N ILE A 111 -30.77 -13.49 4.77
CA ILE A 111 -29.87 -14.65 4.74
C ILE A 111 -29.90 -15.31 3.35
N ILE A 112 -31.08 -15.45 2.74
CA ILE A 112 -31.22 -16.02 1.39
C ILE A 112 -30.53 -15.13 0.36
N ILE A 113 -30.69 -13.81 0.43
CA ILE A 113 -30.06 -12.85 -0.49
C ILE A 113 -28.54 -12.92 -0.38
N PHE A 114 -27.98 -12.89 0.85
CA PHE A 114 -26.53 -12.99 1.05
C PHE A 114 -25.97 -14.35 0.63
N SER A 115 -26.71 -15.43 0.86
CA SER A 115 -26.32 -16.77 0.42
C SER A 115 -26.34 -16.87 -1.11
N ALA A 116 -27.37 -16.33 -1.77
CA ALA A 116 -27.47 -16.32 -3.23
C ALA A 116 -26.36 -15.48 -3.87
N PHE A 117 -26.01 -14.34 -3.26
CA PHE A 117 -24.87 -13.52 -3.69
C PHE A 117 -23.54 -14.29 -3.54
N GLY A 118 -23.30 -14.90 -2.38
CA GLY A 118 -22.09 -15.71 -2.14
C GLY A 118 -21.98 -16.93 -3.08
N ILE A 119 -23.09 -17.61 -3.38
CA ILE A 119 -23.14 -18.71 -4.34
C ILE A 119 -22.89 -18.20 -5.75
N SER A 120 -23.47 -17.06 -6.14
CA SER A 120 -23.27 -16.46 -7.47
C SER A 120 -21.81 -16.06 -7.67
N GLU A 121 -21.19 -15.43 -6.67
CA GLU A 121 -19.74 -15.12 -6.66
C GLU A 121 -18.90 -16.39 -6.75
N PHE A 122 -19.25 -17.43 -5.99
CA PHE A 122 -18.56 -18.71 -6.05
C PHE A 122 -18.65 -19.36 -7.43
N VAL A 123 -19.86 -19.43 -8.01
CA VAL A 123 -20.10 -20.00 -9.34
C VAL A 123 -19.42 -19.16 -10.42
N MET A 124 -19.53 -17.83 -10.37
CA MET A 124 -18.81 -16.95 -11.29
C MET A 124 -17.29 -17.14 -11.19
N THR A 125 -16.74 -17.24 -9.98
CA THR A 125 -15.32 -17.54 -9.76
C THR A 125 -14.91 -18.91 -10.33
N LYS A 126 -15.81 -19.90 -10.32
CA LYS A 126 -15.58 -21.22 -10.91
C LYS A 126 -15.73 -21.23 -12.43
N ILE A 127 -16.68 -20.46 -12.97
CA ILE A 127 -16.91 -20.31 -14.41
C ILE A 127 -15.79 -19.48 -15.04
N PHE A 128 -15.45 -18.30 -14.50
CA PHE A 128 -14.30 -17.51 -14.95
C PHE A 128 -12.98 -18.26 -14.80
N GLY A 129 -12.85 -19.08 -13.75
CA GLY A 129 -11.72 -20.00 -13.58
C GLY A 129 -11.69 -21.15 -14.59
N ALA A 130 -12.81 -21.53 -15.20
CA ALA A 130 -12.93 -22.61 -16.18
C ALA A 130 -12.95 -22.11 -17.64
N THR A 131 -13.33 -20.85 -17.89
CA THR A 131 -13.44 -20.23 -19.22
C THR A 131 -12.27 -19.29 -19.57
N GLY A 132 -11.34 -19.06 -18.63
CA GLY A 132 -10.11 -18.29 -18.88
C GLY A 132 -10.30 -16.78 -19.10
N LEU A 133 -11.49 -16.23 -18.86
CA LEU A 133 -11.85 -14.82 -19.13
C LEU A 133 -12.23 -14.00 -17.87
N GLY A 134 -11.71 -14.36 -16.69
CA GLY A 134 -11.82 -13.51 -15.50
C GLY A 134 -10.73 -13.83 -14.47
N LEU A 135 -9.87 -12.85 -14.23
CA LEU A 135 -8.79 -12.75 -13.24
C LEU A 135 -8.89 -13.76 -12.06
N LYS A 136 -8.21 -14.91 -12.21
CA LYS A 136 -7.84 -15.78 -11.09
C LYS A 136 -6.42 -16.28 -11.27
N GLY A 137 -5.68 -16.25 -10.16
CA GLY A 137 -4.29 -16.64 -10.01
C GLY A 137 -3.87 -17.85 -10.83
N ILE A 138 -2.69 -17.67 -11.41
CA ILE A 138 -1.91 -18.62 -12.20
C ILE A 138 -2.02 -20.02 -11.59
N THR A 139 -2.89 -20.85 -12.16
CA THR A 139 -2.69 -22.29 -12.08
C THR A 139 -1.57 -22.60 -13.05
N ALA A 140 -0.43 -23.02 -12.49
CA ALA A 140 0.62 -23.68 -13.26
C ALA A 140 0.00 -24.92 -13.91
N GLY A 141 -0.35 -24.80 -15.18
CA GLY A 141 -0.72 -25.88 -16.07
C GLY A 141 0.39 -26.03 -17.10
N ASP A 142 0.89 -27.25 -17.22
CA ASP A 142 1.99 -27.66 -18.08
C ASP A 142 1.79 -27.21 -19.52
N SER A 143 2.54 -26.19 -19.95
CA SER A 143 2.94 -25.96 -21.34
C SER A 143 4.05 -24.91 -21.36
N ALA A 144 5.29 -25.38 -21.44
CA ALA A 144 6.35 -24.56 -22.02
C ALA A 144 5.94 -24.26 -23.48
N ASP A 145 6.21 -23.04 -23.93
CA ASP A 145 6.10 -22.62 -25.34
C ASP A 145 4.77 -21.97 -25.78
N SER A 146 4.38 -20.89 -25.10
CA SER A 146 3.84 -19.66 -25.71
C SER A 146 3.38 -18.72 -24.60
N THR A 147 4.20 -17.76 -24.19
CA THR A 147 3.80 -16.73 -23.22
C THR A 147 2.78 -15.79 -23.86
N PRO A 148 1.53 -15.71 -23.37
CA PRO A 148 0.58 -14.69 -23.80
C PRO A 148 1.09 -13.31 -23.36
N SER A 149 0.97 -12.32 -24.22
CA SER A 149 1.46 -10.94 -24.09
C SER A 149 0.97 -10.16 -22.84
N PHE A 150 0.12 -10.76 -22.00
CA PHE A 150 -0.34 -10.19 -20.73
C PHE A 150 0.67 -10.37 -19.57
N LEU A 151 1.60 -11.33 -19.66
CA LEU A 151 2.69 -11.50 -18.68
C LEU A 151 3.89 -10.55 -18.93
N ALA A 152 3.94 -9.87 -20.07
CA ALA A 152 4.95 -8.84 -20.35
C ALA A 152 4.80 -7.58 -19.48
N GLY A 153 3.66 -7.39 -18.80
CA GLY A 153 3.48 -6.32 -17.81
C GLY A 153 4.02 -6.64 -16.42
N TYR A 154 4.28 -7.93 -16.13
CA TYR A 154 4.82 -8.39 -14.85
C TYR A 154 6.35 -8.52 -14.84
N SER A 155 7.02 -8.40 -15.99
CA SER A 155 8.49 -8.32 -16.06
C SER A 155 9.07 -7.05 -15.42
N GLY A 156 8.23 -6.04 -15.15
CA GLY A 156 8.60 -4.84 -14.40
C GLY A 156 8.92 -5.09 -12.92
N GLY A 157 8.60 -6.27 -12.36
CA GLY A 157 8.91 -6.62 -10.98
C GLY A 157 10.40 -6.66 -10.62
N SER A 158 11.30 -6.47 -11.58
CA SER A 158 12.76 -6.52 -11.36
C SER A 158 13.36 -5.17 -10.91
N ALA A 159 12.64 -4.05 -11.00
CA ALA A 159 13.16 -2.72 -10.65
C ALA A 159 12.85 -2.27 -9.21
N LEU A 160 11.76 -2.75 -8.63
CA LEU A 160 11.43 -2.47 -7.22
C LEU A 160 12.47 -3.11 -6.31
N GLY A 161 13.00 -2.34 -5.36
CA GLY A 161 14.07 -2.76 -4.48
C GLY A 161 15.47 -2.73 -5.12
N LYS A 162 15.61 -2.47 -6.44
CA LYS A 162 16.92 -2.31 -7.11
C LYS A 162 17.17 -0.89 -7.63
N VAL A 163 16.17 -0.30 -8.28
CA VAL A 163 16.23 1.04 -8.86
C VAL A 163 15.22 1.95 -8.19
N VAL A 164 13.95 1.52 -8.17
CA VAL A 164 12.88 2.21 -7.47
C VAL A 164 12.83 1.65 -6.05
N GLU A 165 12.99 2.52 -5.06
CA GLU A 165 12.84 2.18 -3.64
C GLU A 165 11.35 2.01 -3.32
N TRP A 166 10.54 3.02 -3.66
CA TRP A 166 9.10 3.09 -3.39
C TRP A 166 8.37 3.88 -4.48
N HIS A 167 7.11 3.54 -4.75
CA HIS A 167 6.21 4.43 -5.48
C HIS A 167 4.80 4.42 -4.89
N GLU A 168 4.10 5.53 -5.06
CA GLU A 168 2.68 5.72 -4.74
C GLU A 168 1.96 6.25 -5.99
N PRO A 169 0.72 5.84 -6.30
CA PRO A 169 -0.03 4.75 -5.68
C PRO A 169 0.68 3.40 -5.74
N VAL A 170 0.47 2.56 -4.72
CA VAL A 170 0.97 1.18 -4.74
C VAL A 170 0.39 0.39 -5.91
N ARG A 171 1.14 -0.61 -6.37
CA ARG A 171 0.72 -1.47 -7.49
C ARG A 171 -0.59 -2.18 -7.15
N GLY A 172 -1.56 -2.08 -8.04
CA GLY A 172 -2.87 -2.71 -7.92
C GLY A 172 -3.81 -1.99 -6.94
N ALA A 173 -3.44 -0.83 -6.40
CA ALA A 173 -4.32 -0.05 -5.52
C ALA A 173 -5.68 0.20 -6.20
N THR A 174 -6.74 0.13 -5.41
CA THR A 174 -8.12 0.40 -5.84
C THR A 174 -8.70 1.54 -5.04
N ASN A 175 -9.66 2.27 -5.61
CA ASN A 175 -10.28 3.44 -4.98
C ASN A 175 -9.27 4.56 -4.67
N VAL A 176 -8.23 4.68 -5.51
CA VAL A 176 -7.29 5.78 -5.42
C VAL A 176 -8.03 7.09 -5.74
N SER A 177 -7.79 8.15 -4.97
CA SER A 177 -8.44 9.44 -5.15
C SER A 177 -8.07 10.10 -6.48
N ARG A 178 -8.97 10.92 -7.02
CA ARG A 178 -8.77 11.59 -8.31
C ARG A 178 -7.71 12.69 -8.28
N ASN A 179 -7.45 13.28 -7.11
CA ASN A 179 -6.41 14.27 -6.85
C ASN A 179 -5.13 13.64 -6.26
N THR A 180 -4.96 12.32 -6.38
CA THR A 180 -3.75 11.64 -5.90
C THR A 180 -2.51 12.17 -6.63
N LEU A 181 -1.45 12.40 -5.85
CA LEU A 181 -0.10 12.59 -6.32
C LEU A 181 0.52 11.24 -6.65
N ILE A 182 1.24 11.19 -7.76
CA ILE A 182 2.06 10.02 -8.09
C ILE A 182 3.47 10.30 -7.61
N GLN A 183 4.02 9.45 -6.76
CA GLN A 183 5.31 9.68 -6.10
C GLN A 183 6.25 8.52 -6.40
N VAL A 184 7.51 8.79 -6.72
CA VAL A 184 8.53 7.76 -6.99
C VAL A 184 9.82 8.14 -6.29
N LYS A 185 10.35 7.23 -5.47
CA LYS A 185 11.65 7.37 -4.81
C LYS A 185 12.63 6.37 -5.40
N PHE A 186 13.78 6.84 -5.88
CA PHE A 186 14.86 6.02 -6.42
C PHE A 186 15.96 5.78 -5.38
N LYS A 187 16.59 4.60 -5.43
CA LYS A 187 17.66 4.18 -4.50
C LYS A 187 19.01 4.88 -4.72
N PHE A 188 19.10 5.71 -5.75
CA PHE A 188 20.31 6.44 -6.12
C PHE A 188 19.97 7.79 -6.76
N PRO A 189 20.94 8.71 -6.86
CA PRO A 189 20.69 10.02 -7.45
C PRO A 189 20.33 9.93 -8.95
N ILE A 190 19.22 10.57 -9.33
CA ILE A 190 18.72 10.67 -10.71
C ILE A 190 19.00 12.06 -11.25
N ASN A 191 19.39 12.16 -12.52
CA ASN A 191 19.54 13.43 -13.22
C ASN A 191 18.16 14.07 -13.39
N PRO A 192 17.82 15.16 -12.68
CA PRO A 192 16.49 15.74 -12.75
C PRO A 192 16.11 16.20 -14.17
N ALA A 193 17.09 16.63 -14.97
CA ALA A 193 16.90 17.05 -16.36
C ALA A 193 16.48 15.92 -17.31
N SER A 194 16.54 14.68 -16.83
CA SER A 194 15.98 13.53 -17.53
C SER A 194 14.47 13.38 -17.31
N ILE A 195 13.87 13.99 -16.27
CA ILE A 195 12.44 13.84 -15.93
C ILE A 195 11.67 15.17 -16.02
N ILE A 196 12.31 16.30 -15.73
CA ILE A 196 11.66 17.62 -15.80
C ILE A 196 12.16 18.39 -17.02
N ASP A 197 11.29 19.18 -17.66
CA ASP A 197 11.74 20.14 -18.66
C ASP A 197 12.43 21.31 -17.94
N THR A 198 13.76 21.28 -17.95
CA THR A 198 14.58 22.21 -17.16
C THR A 198 14.60 23.64 -17.68
N LYS A 199 13.90 23.94 -18.78
CA LYS A 199 13.73 25.33 -19.22
C LYS A 199 12.80 26.15 -18.31
N ALA A 200 12.13 25.50 -17.34
CA ALA A 200 11.24 26.14 -16.35
C ALA A 200 11.75 26.08 -14.88
N ALA A 201 13.01 25.68 -14.67
CA ALA A 201 13.45 24.83 -13.55
C ALA A 201 13.65 25.42 -12.14
N SER A 202 13.09 26.56 -11.77
CA SER A 202 13.21 26.99 -10.37
C SER A 202 12.03 27.86 -9.97
N VAL A 203 11.07 27.24 -9.26
CA VAL A 203 10.08 28.03 -8.53
C VAL A 203 10.72 28.42 -7.21
N LYS A 204 10.91 29.72 -7.00
CA LYS A 204 11.21 30.26 -5.68
C LYS A 204 9.91 30.29 -4.89
N LEU A 205 9.79 29.41 -3.91
CA LEU A 205 8.69 29.40 -2.97
C LEU A 205 9.20 30.02 -1.67
N LYS A 206 8.78 31.27 -1.35
CA LYS A 206 9.14 31.99 -0.11
C LYS A 206 10.59 31.72 0.34
N ASP A 207 11.55 32.11 -0.50
CA ASP A 207 12.99 31.99 -0.27
C ASP A 207 13.63 30.58 -0.40
N LYS A 208 12.85 29.53 -0.63
CA LYS A 208 13.34 28.19 -0.98
C LYS A 208 13.40 27.99 -2.51
N THR A 209 14.54 27.50 -3.00
CA THR A 209 14.66 27.08 -4.41
C THR A 209 14.25 25.62 -4.51
N VAL A 210 13.01 25.37 -4.92
CA VAL A 210 12.54 24.01 -5.21
C VAL A 210 12.78 23.73 -6.68
N LEU A 211 13.46 22.62 -6.97
CA LEU A 211 13.61 22.15 -8.33
C LEU A 211 12.28 21.51 -8.75
N ALA A 212 11.52 22.26 -9.54
CA ALA A 212 10.22 21.83 -10.03
C ALA A 212 9.97 22.38 -11.43
N GLY A 213 9.10 21.71 -12.18
CA GLY A 213 8.73 22.09 -13.53
C GLY A 213 7.80 21.08 -14.20
N PRO A 214 7.36 21.35 -15.43
CA PRO A 214 6.52 20.42 -16.18
C PRO A 214 7.28 19.15 -16.52
N LEU A 215 6.55 18.04 -16.65
CA LEU A 215 7.10 16.73 -17.01
C LEU A 215 7.82 16.79 -18.36
N LYS A 216 9.01 16.20 -18.45
CA LYS A 216 9.68 15.91 -19.72
C LYS A 216 9.03 14.69 -20.35
N THR A 217 8.42 14.89 -21.52
CA THR A 217 7.72 13.82 -22.24
C THR A 217 8.66 12.69 -22.62
N GLY A 218 8.18 11.45 -22.54
CA GLY A 218 8.94 10.24 -22.86
C GLY A 218 9.58 9.56 -21.66
N SER A 219 9.99 10.31 -20.63
CA SER A 219 10.67 9.75 -19.45
C SER A 219 9.74 9.03 -18.48
N VAL A 220 8.54 9.60 -18.29
CA VAL A 220 7.46 8.99 -17.53
C VAL A 220 6.18 9.12 -18.35
N LEU A 221 5.47 8.01 -18.52
CA LEU A 221 4.17 7.97 -19.19
C LEU A 221 3.11 7.66 -18.14
N ILE A 222 2.10 8.53 -18.03
CA ILE A 222 0.94 8.34 -17.16
C ILE A 222 -0.28 8.32 -18.07
N TYR A 223 -1.01 7.20 -18.13
CA TYR A 223 -2.12 7.04 -19.07
C TYR A 223 -3.23 6.16 -18.51
N SER A 224 -4.47 6.41 -18.96
CA SER A 224 -5.60 5.55 -18.65
C SER A 224 -5.53 4.25 -19.47
N GLY A 225 -6.12 3.17 -18.96
CA GLY A 225 -6.22 1.91 -19.69
C GLY A 225 -7.02 2.04 -21.01
N LYS A 226 -7.88 3.05 -21.13
CA LYS A 226 -8.66 3.34 -22.34
C LYS A 226 -7.81 4.01 -23.42
N ASP A 227 -6.93 4.93 -23.04
CA ASP A 227 -6.18 5.76 -23.98
C ASP A 227 -4.82 5.16 -24.36
N GLY A 228 -4.28 4.27 -23.51
CA GLY A 228 -2.99 3.62 -23.71
C GLY A 228 -1.81 4.60 -23.73
N GLU A 229 -0.61 4.11 -24.07
CA GLU A 229 0.61 4.94 -24.08
C GLU A 229 0.51 6.16 -25.01
N THR A 230 -0.26 6.06 -26.10
CA THR A 230 -0.48 7.15 -27.04
C THR A 230 -1.29 8.31 -26.46
N GLY A 231 -2.08 8.04 -25.42
CA GLY A 231 -2.87 9.03 -24.69
C GLY A 231 -2.23 9.46 -23.37
N ALA A 232 -0.93 9.24 -23.19
CA ALA A 232 -0.24 9.67 -21.98
C ALA A 232 -0.35 11.19 -21.76
N LEU A 233 -0.45 11.59 -20.49
CA LEU A 233 -0.48 12.97 -20.05
C LEU A 233 0.74 13.72 -20.61
N LYS A 234 0.51 14.95 -21.09
CA LYS A 234 1.54 15.75 -21.74
C LYS A 234 2.34 16.54 -20.71
N SER A 235 3.40 17.20 -21.17
CA SER A 235 4.29 18.01 -20.32
C SER A 235 3.54 19.01 -19.43
N ALA A 236 2.56 19.72 -19.99
CA ALA A 236 1.77 20.72 -19.25
C ALA A 236 0.72 20.12 -18.31
N ASP A 237 0.39 18.83 -18.45
CA ASP A 237 -0.64 18.17 -17.65
C ASP A 237 -0.09 17.58 -16.35
N VAL A 238 1.24 17.60 -16.16
CA VAL A 238 1.90 17.03 -14.99
C VAL A 238 2.99 17.97 -14.51
N TRP A 239 2.79 18.52 -13.32
CA TRP A 239 3.82 19.27 -12.61
C TRP A 239 4.69 18.30 -11.83
N VAL A 240 6.01 18.51 -11.83
CA VAL A 240 6.95 17.61 -11.17
C VAL A 240 7.77 18.39 -10.17
N THR A 241 7.82 17.91 -8.93
CA THR A 241 8.72 18.41 -7.89
C THR A 241 9.78 17.37 -7.57
N VAL A 242 11.02 17.82 -7.47
CA VAL A 242 12.19 16.97 -7.21
C VAL A 242 12.59 17.10 -5.75
N VAL A 243 12.79 15.95 -5.12
CA VAL A 243 13.27 15.82 -3.75
C VAL A 243 14.58 15.05 -3.81
N GLN A 244 15.71 15.76 -3.77
CA GLN A 244 17.02 15.16 -3.96
C GLN A 244 17.88 15.33 -2.71
N ASP A 245 18.51 14.24 -2.28
CA ASP A 245 19.63 14.25 -1.32
C ASP A 245 20.87 13.62 -1.96
N ASP A 246 21.97 13.52 -1.20
CA ASP A 246 23.25 13.03 -1.71
C ASP A 246 23.22 11.53 -2.12
N THR A 247 22.18 10.80 -1.69
CA THR A 247 22.09 9.34 -1.79
C THR A 247 20.91 8.85 -2.63
N THR A 248 19.84 9.63 -2.74
CA THR A 248 18.56 9.22 -3.33
C THR A 248 17.91 10.40 -4.05
N THR A 249 16.99 10.11 -4.96
CA THR A 249 16.17 11.14 -5.59
C THR A 249 14.74 10.67 -5.65
N GLY A 250 13.84 11.54 -5.21
CA GLY A 250 12.41 11.38 -5.30
C GLY A 250 11.78 12.38 -6.25
N PHE A 251 10.66 11.99 -6.83
CA PHE A 251 9.86 12.81 -7.72
C PHE A 251 8.40 12.73 -7.28
N VAL A 252 7.77 13.90 -7.15
CA VAL A 252 6.33 14.05 -6.95
C VAL A 252 5.75 14.54 -8.27
N PHE A 253 4.95 13.71 -8.92
CA PHE A 253 4.21 14.04 -10.13
C PHE A 253 2.79 14.41 -9.71
N ASP A 254 2.42 15.65 -9.98
CA ASP A 254 1.14 16.26 -9.67
C ASP A 254 0.35 16.46 -10.97
N PRO A 255 -0.60 15.56 -11.29
CA PRO A 255 -1.48 15.74 -12.44
C PRO A 255 -2.34 17.00 -12.26
N VAL A 256 -2.16 17.96 -13.16
CA VAL A 256 -2.92 19.23 -13.13
C VAL A 256 -4.42 18.99 -13.29
N PRO A 257 -4.89 18.17 -14.28
CA PRO A 257 -6.27 17.70 -14.26
C PRO A 257 -6.43 16.52 -13.29
N LEU A 258 -7.56 16.50 -12.57
CA LEU A 258 -7.97 15.34 -11.79
C LEU A 258 -7.96 14.07 -12.66
N LEU A 259 -7.33 13.02 -12.16
CA LEU A 259 -7.31 11.72 -12.82
C LEU A 259 -8.71 11.09 -12.84
N GLY A 260 -8.90 10.18 -13.79
CA GLY A 260 -10.10 9.35 -13.89
C GLY A 260 -11.39 10.12 -14.18
N SER A 261 -12.51 9.50 -13.82
CA SER A 261 -13.85 10.04 -14.05
C SER A 261 -14.59 10.26 -12.74
N ALA A 262 -15.47 11.26 -12.68
CA ALA A 262 -16.36 11.47 -11.54
C ALA A 262 -17.50 10.44 -11.47
N SER A 263 -17.69 9.61 -12.49
CA SER A 263 -18.84 8.69 -12.60
C SER A 263 -18.46 7.21 -12.70
N GLU A 264 -17.21 6.88 -13.01
CA GLU A 264 -16.73 5.51 -13.12
C GLU A 264 -15.27 5.38 -12.69
N ASN A 265 -14.92 4.17 -12.24
CA ASN A 265 -13.55 3.84 -11.89
C ASN A 265 -12.69 3.71 -13.15
N THR A 266 -11.48 4.27 -13.13
CA THR A 266 -10.57 4.27 -14.26
C THR A 266 -9.24 3.63 -13.88
N GLN A 267 -8.83 2.59 -14.61
CA GLN A 267 -7.49 2.03 -14.45
C GLN A 267 -6.45 2.97 -15.08
N TYR A 268 -5.36 3.22 -14.36
CA TYR A 268 -4.21 3.97 -14.83
C TYR A 268 -2.96 3.09 -14.84
N THR A 269 -2.04 3.41 -15.76
CA THR A 269 -0.69 2.88 -15.80
C THR A 269 0.30 4.04 -15.70
N VAL A 270 1.32 3.88 -14.87
CA VAL A 270 2.50 4.72 -14.87
C VAL A 270 3.68 3.87 -15.34
N LYS A 271 4.44 4.40 -16.30
CA LYS A 271 5.59 3.71 -16.90
C LYS A 271 6.80 4.62 -16.86
N LEU A 272 7.81 4.23 -16.07
CA LEU A 272 9.14 4.81 -16.16
C LEU A 272 9.86 4.22 -17.37
N THR A 273 10.59 5.04 -18.13
CA THR A 273 11.28 4.59 -19.34
C THR A 273 12.80 4.65 -19.19
N SER A 274 13.50 4.13 -20.20
CA SER A 274 14.96 4.15 -20.27
C SER A 274 15.55 5.56 -20.35
N ASP A 275 14.73 6.57 -20.62
CA ASP A 275 15.16 7.97 -20.77
C ASP A 275 15.47 8.62 -19.42
N ILE A 276 15.08 7.98 -18.31
CA ILE A 276 15.49 8.39 -16.96
C ILE A 276 16.97 8.06 -16.78
N GLU A 277 17.78 9.08 -16.46
CA GLU A 277 19.23 8.96 -16.35
C GLU A 277 19.70 9.05 -14.91
N ARG A 278 20.77 8.33 -14.57
CA ARG A 278 21.47 8.49 -13.30
C ARG A 278 22.30 9.78 -13.31
N MET A 279 22.52 10.38 -12.15
CA MET A 279 23.51 11.47 -12.01
C MET A 279 24.93 11.02 -12.40
N SER A 280 25.24 9.72 -12.23
CA SER A 280 26.50 9.12 -12.67
C SER A 280 26.60 8.91 -14.18
N GLY A 281 25.54 9.21 -14.94
CA GLY A 281 25.39 8.91 -16.35
C GLY A 281 24.75 7.54 -16.63
N GLY A 282 24.16 7.42 -17.83
CA GLY A 282 23.47 6.22 -18.31
C GLY A 282 22.05 6.05 -17.76
N SER A 283 21.29 5.16 -18.38
CA SER A 283 19.90 4.89 -17.99
C SER A 283 19.80 4.28 -16.59
N ALA A 284 18.88 4.83 -15.78
CA ALA A 284 18.54 4.32 -14.46
C ALA A 284 18.04 2.87 -14.50
N LEU A 285 17.32 2.51 -15.56
CA LEU A 285 16.66 1.21 -15.77
C LEU A 285 17.51 0.23 -16.60
N SER A 286 18.80 0.51 -16.78
CA SER A 286 19.75 -0.42 -17.40
C SER A 286 19.74 -1.77 -16.67
N GLY A 287 19.69 -2.87 -17.43
CA GLY A 287 19.63 -4.24 -16.89
C GLY A 287 18.24 -4.73 -16.46
N LEU A 288 17.19 -3.92 -16.64
CA LEU A 288 15.82 -4.24 -16.19
C LEU A 288 14.78 -4.24 -17.33
N GLY A 289 15.22 -4.45 -18.57
CA GLY A 289 14.32 -4.40 -19.73
C GLY A 289 13.91 -2.99 -20.16
N GLY A 290 14.56 -1.95 -19.62
CA GLY A 290 14.44 -0.56 -20.10
C GLY A 290 13.14 0.16 -19.76
N SER A 291 12.24 -0.45 -18.97
CA SER A 291 11.05 0.24 -18.47
C SER A 291 10.54 -0.36 -17.16
N TYR A 292 9.77 0.42 -16.41
CA TYR A 292 9.12 0.00 -15.17
C TYR A 292 7.66 0.47 -15.15
N PRO A 293 6.71 -0.37 -15.61
CA PRO A 293 5.28 -0.08 -15.52
C PRO A 293 4.64 -0.62 -14.23
N TRP A 294 3.70 0.14 -13.67
CA TRP A 294 2.75 -0.32 -12.68
C TRP A 294 1.36 0.27 -12.91
N GLN A 295 0.34 -0.38 -12.36
CA GLN A 295 -1.05 -0.01 -12.55
C GLN A 295 -1.75 0.20 -11.21
N PHE A 296 -2.76 1.05 -11.21
CA PHE A 296 -3.70 1.26 -10.10
C PHE A 296 -5.06 1.70 -10.65
N THR A 297 -6.09 1.71 -9.82
CA THR A 297 -7.46 2.08 -10.20
C THR A 297 -7.90 3.33 -9.43
N VAL A 298 -8.09 4.41 -10.17
CA VAL A 298 -8.66 5.67 -9.68
C VAL A 298 -10.17 5.50 -9.53
N GLY A 299 -10.68 5.85 -8.36
CA GLY A 299 -12.11 5.87 -8.06
C GLY A 299 -12.80 7.15 -8.56
N THR A 300 -14.03 7.37 -8.11
CA THR A 300 -14.83 8.54 -8.52
C THR A 300 -14.71 9.73 -7.58
N THR A 301 -14.02 9.58 -6.45
CA THR A 301 -13.96 10.55 -5.36
C THR A 301 -12.65 11.34 -5.36
N VAL A 302 -12.74 12.58 -4.87
CA VAL A 302 -11.56 13.34 -4.45
C VAL A 302 -11.34 13.11 -2.97
N ASP A 303 -10.09 13.19 -2.56
CA ASP A 303 -9.68 13.07 -1.17
C ASP A 303 -9.38 14.45 -0.59
N LEU A 304 -10.10 14.78 0.48
CA LEU A 304 -10.04 16.04 1.21
C LEU A 304 -9.72 15.82 2.68
N THR A 305 -9.26 14.61 3.02
CA THR A 305 -9.00 14.19 4.40
C THR A 305 -7.61 14.64 4.80
N PRO A 306 -7.45 15.43 5.87
CA PRO A 306 -6.13 15.74 6.41
C PRO A 306 -5.39 14.47 6.88
N PRO A 307 -4.07 14.34 6.64
CA PRO A 307 -3.29 13.31 7.29
C PRO A 307 -3.16 13.63 8.78
N ARG A 308 -3.09 12.58 9.62
CA ARG A 308 -2.90 12.67 11.07
C ARG A 308 -1.73 11.83 11.53
N VAL A 309 -1.07 12.21 12.62
CA VAL A 309 -0.03 11.37 13.24
C VAL A 309 -0.70 10.25 14.04
N THR A 310 -0.54 9.01 13.60
CA THR A 310 -1.12 7.81 14.23
C THR A 310 -0.17 7.13 15.21
N ALA A 311 1.14 7.31 15.02
CA ALA A 311 2.14 6.80 15.93
C ALA A 311 3.42 7.63 15.88
N ILE A 312 4.13 7.64 17.01
CA ILE A 312 5.46 8.20 17.12
C ILE A 312 6.41 7.25 17.83
N VAL A 313 7.62 7.17 17.30
CA VAL A 313 8.76 6.50 17.93
C VAL A 313 9.91 7.49 17.96
N PRO A 314 10.60 7.73 19.07
CA PRO A 314 10.27 7.27 20.42
C PRO A 314 8.91 7.77 20.92
N ALA A 315 8.32 7.04 21.87
CA ALA A 315 7.03 7.41 22.46
C ALA A 315 7.10 8.76 23.19
N ALA A 316 6.03 9.54 23.11
CA ALA A 316 5.95 10.85 23.76
C ALA A 316 6.11 10.77 25.28
N GLY A 317 6.81 11.76 25.84
CA GLY A 317 7.14 11.87 27.26
C GLY A 317 8.19 10.88 27.76
N GLY A 318 8.60 9.90 26.95
CA GLY A 318 9.57 8.89 27.35
C GLY A 318 11.02 9.39 27.38
N THR A 319 11.91 8.56 27.92
CA THR A 319 13.35 8.81 27.97
C THR A 319 14.09 7.75 27.15
N PHE A 320 14.95 8.16 26.22
CA PHE A 320 15.57 7.27 25.24
C PHE A 320 17.06 7.59 25.05
N ASP A 321 17.85 6.58 24.67
CA ASP A 321 19.27 6.79 24.34
C ASP A 321 19.43 7.73 23.15
N ARG A 322 20.47 8.56 23.20
CA ARG A 322 20.59 9.74 22.33
C ARG A 322 20.83 9.43 20.85
N ASN A 323 21.09 8.17 20.50
CA ASN A 323 21.18 7.73 19.10
C ASN A 323 19.85 7.23 18.52
N VAL A 324 18.73 7.45 19.22
CA VAL A 324 17.39 7.15 18.71
C VAL A 324 17.04 8.02 17.49
N THR A 325 16.51 7.38 16.46
CA THR A 325 15.88 7.96 15.25
C THR A 325 14.43 8.21 15.58
N ILE A 326 13.93 9.41 15.29
CA ILE A 326 12.51 9.71 15.45
C ILE A 326 11.77 9.29 14.18
N GLN A 327 10.58 8.71 14.35
CA GLN A 327 9.69 8.23 13.30
C GLN A 327 8.26 8.70 13.58
N PHE A 328 7.66 9.33 12.59
CA PHE A 328 6.25 9.70 12.56
C PHE A 328 5.54 8.75 11.62
N THR A 329 4.45 8.17 12.07
CA THR A 329 3.55 7.43 11.18
C THR A 329 2.28 8.23 11.00
N PHE A 330 1.87 8.37 9.74
CA PHE A 330 0.68 9.10 9.35
C PHE A 330 -0.47 8.14 9.02
N SER A 331 -1.70 8.64 9.08
CA SER A 331 -2.92 7.90 8.70
C SER A 331 -2.95 7.47 7.24
N GLU A 332 -2.13 8.11 6.40
CA GLU A 332 -2.09 7.94 4.96
C GLU A 332 -0.73 8.34 4.37
N PRO A 333 -0.46 8.04 3.09
CA PRO A 333 0.75 8.49 2.40
C PRO A 333 0.90 10.02 2.43
N ILE A 334 2.10 10.51 2.75
CA ILE A 334 2.43 11.94 2.74
C ILE A 334 3.13 12.38 1.47
N ASN A 335 3.04 13.67 1.16
CA ASN A 335 3.77 14.28 0.06
C ASN A 335 5.26 14.33 0.40
N LEU A 336 6.06 13.62 -0.39
CA LEU A 336 7.51 13.52 -0.28
C LEU A 336 8.19 14.88 -0.22
N ALA A 337 7.72 15.86 -0.99
CA ALA A 337 8.28 17.20 -1.06
C ALA A 337 7.99 18.05 0.18
N SER A 338 6.89 17.76 0.89
CA SER A 338 6.51 18.47 2.12
C SER A 338 7.28 17.98 3.35
N ALA A 339 7.66 16.70 3.38
CA ALA A 339 8.14 16.00 4.57
C ALA A 339 9.59 15.49 4.49
N THR A 340 10.28 15.71 3.36
CA THR A 340 11.70 15.38 3.18
C THR A 340 12.53 16.64 3.04
N GLY A 341 13.63 16.72 3.78
CA GLY A 341 14.56 17.83 3.67
C GLY A 341 15.65 17.81 4.72
N VAL A 342 16.58 18.75 4.61
CA VAL A 342 17.71 18.88 5.53
C VAL A 342 17.67 20.26 6.18
N TYR A 343 17.76 20.28 7.51
CA TYR A 343 18.08 21.48 8.25
C TYR A 343 19.56 21.45 8.61
N ASP A 344 20.34 22.33 8.01
CA ASP A 344 21.76 22.50 8.26
C ASP A 344 22.17 23.97 8.02
N PRO A 345 22.18 24.79 9.08
CA PRO A 345 22.53 26.20 8.96
C PRO A 345 23.97 26.43 8.50
N ALA A 346 24.89 25.48 8.71
CA ALA A 346 26.28 25.61 8.26
C ALA A 346 26.41 25.53 6.74
N HIS A 347 25.49 24.81 6.09
CA HIS A 347 25.46 24.63 4.63
C HIS A 347 24.26 25.33 3.97
N LYS A 348 23.61 26.28 4.67
CA LYS A 348 22.45 27.04 4.18
C LYS A 348 21.28 26.15 3.72
N LYS A 349 21.06 25.03 4.40
CA LYS A 349 19.88 24.19 4.22
C LYS A 349 18.87 24.51 5.33
N ASP A 350 17.66 24.87 4.95
CA ASP A 350 16.69 25.56 5.81
C ASP A 350 15.32 24.85 5.87
N PHE A 351 15.28 23.53 5.71
CA PHE A 351 14.04 22.77 5.86
C PHE A 351 13.46 22.96 7.26
N ASP A 352 12.18 23.32 7.35
CA ASP A 352 11.52 23.73 8.59
C ASP A 352 10.04 23.30 8.69
N ASN A 353 9.57 22.43 7.81
CA ASN A 353 8.20 21.88 7.88
C ASN A 353 8.07 20.93 9.07
N ILE A 354 9.17 20.27 9.44
CA ILE A 354 9.29 19.46 10.64
C ILE A 354 10.61 19.83 11.33
N SER A 355 10.57 20.11 12.62
CA SER A 355 11.72 20.55 13.42
C SER A 355 11.81 19.77 14.73
N ILE A 356 13.05 19.62 15.21
CA ILE A 356 13.31 19.22 16.59
C ILE A 356 13.96 20.41 17.25
N GLU A 357 13.37 20.86 18.34
CA GLU A 357 13.71 22.08 19.03
C GLU A 357 14.21 21.75 20.43
N ARG A 358 15.25 22.48 20.85
CA ARG A 358 15.68 22.53 22.24
C ARG A 358 14.76 23.44 23.03
N PRO A 359 14.76 23.37 24.38
CA PRO A 359 13.95 24.27 25.22
C PRO A 359 14.28 25.76 25.04
N ASN A 360 15.45 26.08 24.48
CA ASN A 360 15.87 27.44 24.16
C ASN A 360 15.39 27.92 22.76
N GLY A 361 14.59 27.13 22.05
CA GLY A 361 14.08 27.43 20.70
C GLY A 361 15.06 27.16 19.56
N SER A 362 16.28 26.66 19.83
CA SER A 362 17.22 26.30 18.76
C SER A 362 16.85 24.96 18.11
N VAL A 363 16.89 24.91 16.78
CA VAL A 363 16.58 23.70 16.02
C VAL A 363 17.82 22.78 15.93
N ILE A 364 17.61 21.47 16.03
CA ILE A 364 18.64 20.44 15.86
C ILE A 364 18.92 20.20 14.37
N PRO A 365 20.17 20.36 13.89
CA PRO A 365 20.55 19.97 12.53
C PRO A 365 20.36 18.49 12.26
N GLY A 366 19.74 18.19 11.12
CA GLY A 366 19.38 16.83 10.75
C GLY A 366 18.68 16.71 9.41
N THR A 367 18.43 15.47 9.03
CA THR A 367 17.77 15.10 7.78
C THR A 367 16.45 14.41 8.09
N TRP A 368 15.38 14.88 7.48
CA TRP A 368 14.07 14.24 7.44
C TRP A 368 13.92 13.48 6.13
N LYS A 369 13.49 12.21 6.21
CA LYS A 369 13.23 11.38 5.04
C LYS A 369 11.90 10.66 5.18
N VAL A 370 11.13 10.65 4.10
CA VAL A 370 9.97 9.74 3.99
C VAL A 370 10.46 8.33 3.64
N GLY A 371 9.92 7.34 4.35
CA GLY A 371 10.13 5.91 4.17
C GLY A 371 8.83 5.12 4.33
N GLY A 372 8.93 3.78 4.36
CA GLY A 372 7.83 2.91 4.80
C GLY A 372 6.58 2.83 3.91
N GLY A 373 6.65 3.20 2.62
CA GLY A 373 5.44 3.29 1.79
C GLY A 373 4.76 4.66 1.86
N PHE A 374 5.57 5.72 2.02
CA PHE A 374 5.16 7.12 2.03
C PHE A 374 4.39 7.61 3.25
N ASN A 375 4.05 6.77 4.23
CA ASN A 375 3.34 7.19 5.45
C ASN A 375 4.24 7.29 6.70
N ILE A 376 5.56 7.07 6.57
CA ILE A 376 6.51 7.19 7.69
C ILE A 376 7.55 8.27 7.38
N VAL A 377 7.75 9.23 8.29
CA VAL A 377 8.85 10.21 8.21
C VAL A 377 9.85 9.94 9.31
N GLU A 378 11.13 9.91 8.96
CA GLU A 378 12.21 9.64 9.88
C GLU A 378 13.22 10.80 9.97
N PHE A 379 13.69 11.10 11.18
CA PHE A 379 14.74 12.06 11.44
C PHE A 379 16.07 11.38 11.79
N THR A 380 17.14 11.78 11.11
CA THR A 380 18.52 11.43 11.49
C THR A 380 19.32 12.71 11.79
N PRO A 381 19.89 12.87 13.01
CA PRO A 381 20.75 14.01 13.34
C PRO A 381 22.00 14.08 12.47
N LEU A 382 22.68 15.24 12.43
CA LEU A 382 24.00 15.37 11.74
C LEU A 382 25.22 15.18 12.66
N PHE A 383 25.02 15.08 13.98
CA PHE A 383 26.13 15.02 14.94
C PHE A 383 26.59 13.58 15.21
N GLU A 384 27.76 13.20 14.72
CA GLU A 384 28.37 11.90 15.02
C GLU A 384 28.74 11.78 16.51
N CYS A 385 28.38 10.66 17.16
CA CYS A 385 28.71 10.46 18.57
C CYS A 385 29.12 9.04 18.98
N ALA A 386 28.91 8.04 18.12
CA ALA A 386 29.23 6.64 18.45
C ALA A 386 29.49 5.81 17.18
N THR A 387 29.76 4.53 17.40
CA THR A 387 29.89 3.52 16.36
C THR A 387 28.88 2.41 16.62
N ASN A 388 28.14 1.98 15.60
CA ASN A 388 27.11 0.95 15.72
C ASN A 388 27.70 -0.48 15.67
N SER A 389 26.81 -1.46 15.74
CA SER A 389 27.11 -2.89 15.63
C SER A 389 27.85 -3.32 14.36
N CYS A 390 27.79 -2.54 13.27
CA CYS A 390 28.55 -2.78 12.03
C CYS A 390 29.93 -2.09 11.98
N GLY A 391 30.29 -1.27 12.97
CA GLY A 391 31.46 -0.39 12.84
C GLY A 391 31.18 0.91 12.05
N GLN A 392 29.92 1.23 11.75
CA GLN A 392 29.54 2.47 11.06
C GLN A 392 29.31 3.61 12.06
N LYS A 393 29.44 4.84 11.58
CA LYS A 393 29.18 6.06 12.35
C LYS A 393 27.71 6.15 12.75
N VAL A 394 27.46 6.57 14.00
CA VAL A 394 26.12 6.80 14.56
C VAL A 394 25.96 8.27 14.88
N PHE A 395 24.80 8.82 14.50
CA PHE A 395 24.46 10.21 14.71
C PHE A 395 23.48 10.40 15.86
N CYS A 396 23.67 11.42 16.67
CA CYS A 396 23.02 11.52 17.96
C CYS A 396 22.39 12.88 18.19
N LEU A 397 21.27 12.84 18.88
CA LEU A 397 20.66 14.00 19.52
C LEU A 397 21.54 14.48 20.68
N PRO A 398 21.32 15.71 21.20
CA PRO A 398 22.00 16.18 22.41
C PRO A 398 21.80 15.23 23.60
N PRO A 399 22.77 15.11 24.52
CA PRO A 399 22.66 14.23 25.67
C PRO A 399 21.85 14.88 26.81
N SER A 400 21.05 14.09 27.52
CA SER A 400 20.36 14.52 28.75
C SER A 400 19.48 15.77 28.56
N GLU A 401 18.82 15.89 27.41
CA GLU A 401 18.06 17.08 27.04
C GLU A 401 16.60 16.72 26.73
N LYS A 402 15.66 17.55 27.18
CA LYS A 402 14.26 17.48 26.75
C LYS A 402 14.16 18.16 25.38
N LEU A 403 13.69 17.42 24.38
CA LEU A 403 13.54 17.89 23.02
C LEU A 403 12.06 17.94 22.67
N GLU A 404 11.68 18.95 21.89
CA GLU A 404 10.33 19.15 21.39
C GLU A 404 10.34 18.89 19.89
N VAL A 405 9.39 18.12 19.39
CA VAL A 405 9.23 17.89 17.96
C VAL A 405 7.96 18.59 17.50
N ARG A 406 8.09 19.33 16.41
CA ARG A 406 7.00 20.07 15.78
C ARG A 406 6.89 19.66 14.32
N ALA A 407 5.70 19.26 13.89
CA ALA A 407 5.38 19.15 12.47
C ALA A 407 4.32 20.20 12.13
N LYS A 408 4.68 21.12 11.23
CA LYS A 408 3.79 22.22 10.86
C LYS A 408 2.67 21.72 9.98
N SER A 409 1.46 22.20 10.23
CA SER A 409 0.36 22.07 9.29
C SER A 409 0.58 22.94 8.05
N GLY A 410 -0.14 22.60 6.98
CA GLY A 410 -0.17 23.36 5.73
C GLY A 410 -0.71 24.78 5.90
N VAL A 411 -0.31 25.71 5.02
CA VAL A 411 -1.04 26.96 4.83
C VAL A 411 -2.22 26.70 3.91
N LEU A 412 -3.43 26.85 4.45
CA LEU A 412 -4.66 26.48 3.76
C LEU A 412 -5.02 27.45 2.63
N ALA A 413 -5.49 26.87 1.52
CA ALA A 413 -6.04 27.59 0.39
C ALA A 413 -7.30 28.35 0.81
N LYS A 414 -7.42 29.58 0.32
CA LYS A 414 -8.58 30.44 0.55
C LYS A 414 -9.29 30.70 -0.77
N ASN A 415 -10.61 30.72 -0.73
CA ASN A 415 -11.40 31.17 -1.87
C ASN A 415 -11.23 32.68 -2.10
N ALA A 416 -11.87 33.20 -3.16
CA ALA A 416 -11.79 34.61 -3.54
C ALA A 416 -12.26 35.57 -2.43
N ASP A 417 -13.11 35.10 -1.51
CA ASP A 417 -13.64 35.85 -0.37
C ASP A 417 -12.76 35.72 0.90
N GLY A 418 -11.63 35.01 0.80
CA GLY A 418 -10.68 34.82 1.90
C GLY A 418 -11.08 33.73 2.90
N VAL A 419 -12.09 32.92 2.58
CA VAL A 419 -12.59 31.81 3.41
C VAL A 419 -11.83 30.53 3.09
N ILE A 420 -11.43 29.79 4.12
CA ILE A 420 -10.81 28.47 4.00
C ILE A 420 -11.91 27.47 3.62
N GLU A 421 -11.80 26.84 2.44
CA GLU A 421 -12.80 25.88 1.97
C GLU A 421 -12.42 24.41 2.25
N ASN A 422 -11.12 24.13 2.42
CA ASN A 422 -10.61 22.79 2.71
C ASN A 422 -9.22 22.85 3.35
N ALA A 423 -8.71 21.68 3.75
CA ALA A 423 -7.36 21.54 4.26
C ALA A 423 -6.28 21.61 3.16
N GLN A 424 -6.61 21.88 1.89
CA GLN A 424 -5.60 21.87 0.83
C GLN A 424 -4.68 23.08 0.90
N ILE A 425 -3.43 22.92 0.47
CA ILE A 425 -2.46 24.02 0.47
C ILE A 425 -2.71 25.04 -0.63
N ASP A 426 -2.38 26.31 -0.37
CA ASP A 426 -2.33 27.36 -1.40
C ASP A 426 -1.19 27.09 -2.40
N PRO A 427 -1.48 26.82 -3.69
CA PRO A 427 -0.47 26.52 -4.69
C PRO A 427 0.49 27.69 -4.97
N GLN A 428 0.18 28.92 -4.54
CA GLN A 428 1.03 30.10 -4.68
C GLN A 428 2.05 30.27 -3.55
N VAL A 429 1.87 29.57 -2.42
CA VAL A 429 2.65 29.76 -1.19
C VAL A 429 3.75 28.70 -1.01
N GLY A 430 3.66 27.59 -1.74
CA GLY A 430 4.60 26.47 -1.67
C GLY A 430 4.32 25.51 -0.52
N TYR A 431 5.17 24.49 -0.36
CA TYR A 431 5.06 23.51 0.75
C TYR A 431 5.51 24.14 2.07
N VAL A 432 4.63 24.95 2.68
CA VAL A 432 4.75 25.36 4.08
C VAL A 432 3.96 24.35 4.89
N GLY A 433 4.64 23.50 5.66
CA GLY A 433 4.03 22.42 6.44
C GLY A 433 3.97 21.08 5.72
N VAL A 434 3.52 20.06 6.46
CA VAL A 434 3.36 18.67 6.01
C VAL A 434 2.00 18.51 5.33
N THR A 435 1.98 17.83 4.19
CA THR A 435 0.76 17.49 3.46
C THR A 435 0.70 16.01 3.08
N ASP A 436 -0.49 15.49 2.81
CA ASP A 436 -0.68 14.13 2.30
C ASP A 436 -0.38 14.00 0.80
N GLY A 437 -0.51 12.77 0.28
CA GLY A 437 -0.46 12.42 -1.14
C GLY A 437 -1.62 12.94 -1.98
N SER A 438 -2.51 13.77 -1.44
CA SER A 438 -3.64 14.45 -2.08
C SER A 438 -3.58 15.98 -1.90
N ASN A 439 -2.46 16.49 -1.35
CA ASN A 439 -2.17 17.88 -0.98
C ASN A 439 -3.04 18.47 0.16
N ASN A 440 -3.64 17.66 1.03
CA ASN A 440 -4.28 18.12 2.26
C ASN A 440 -3.25 18.34 3.37
N ALA A 441 -3.38 19.43 4.10
CA ALA A 441 -2.56 19.85 5.22
C ALA A 441 -2.74 18.94 6.42
N LEU A 442 -1.64 18.66 7.14
CA LEU A 442 -1.64 17.91 8.41
C LEU A 442 -2.66 18.47 9.42
N ASP A 443 -3.43 17.57 10.02
CA ASP A 443 -4.19 17.81 11.25
C ASP A 443 -3.39 17.29 12.44
N GLY A 444 -2.74 18.21 13.16
CA GLY A 444 -1.79 17.90 14.21
C GLY A 444 -2.37 17.49 15.56
N GLY A 445 -3.69 17.46 15.75
CA GLY A 445 -4.28 17.09 17.05
C GLY A 445 -5.44 16.09 17.04
N GLY A 446 -5.86 15.54 15.88
CA GLY A 446 -7.02 14.65 15.77
C GLY A 446 -6.90 13.31 16.50
N GLU A 447 -7.81 13.03 17.44
CA GLU A 447 -8.04 11.66 17.95
C GLU A 447 -8.88 10.83 16.94
N GLU A 448 -8.66 9.51 16.92
CA GLU A 448 -9.38 8.56 16.07
C GLU A 448 -10.88 8.52 16.44
N GLY A 449 -11.77 8.79 15.49
CA GLY A 449 -13.23 8.76 15.70
C GLY A 449 -13.85 10.08 16.14
N GLU A 450 -13.05 11.13 16.36
CA GLU A 450 -13.54 12.50 16.35
C GLU A 450 -13.54 13.02 14.90
N GLU A 451 -14.56 13.81 14.54
CA GLU A 451 -14.66 14.50 13.24
C GLU A 451 -13.29 15.09 12.82
N PRO A 452 -12.94 15.16 11.52
CA PRO A 452 -11.61 15.46 10.95
C PRO A 452 -10.80 16.70 11.42
N TRP A 453 -11.09 17.32 12.56
CA TRP A 453 -10.35 18.46 13.08
C TRP A 453 -10.42 18.55 14.60
N SER A 454 -9.26 18.45 15.25
CA SER A 454 -9.18 18.45 16.71
C SER A 454 -9.07 19.83 17.34
N THR A 455 -9.29 19.86 18.65
CA THR A 455 -9.01 20.93 19.64
C THR A 455 -9.75 22.26 19.46
N SER A 456 -10.14 22.62 18.24
CA SER A 456 -10.89 23.85 17.89
C SER A 456 -12.27 23.59 17.30
N GLY A 457 -12.89 22.45 17.63
CA GLY A 457 -14.28 22.16 17.25
C GLY A 457 -14.51 21.91 15.75
N GLY A 458 -13.64 21.14 15.10
CA GLY A 458 -13.97 20.59 13.79
C GLY A 458 -13.67 21.49 12.57
N LYS A 459 -12.69 22.41 12.62
CA LYS A 459 -12.33 23.27 11.47
C LYS A 459 -10.84 23.20 11.12
N PRO A 460 -10.47 23.22 9.82
CA PRO A 460 -9.08 23.31 9.41
C PRO A 460 -8.63 24.78 9.52
N GLU A 461 -7.65 25.04 10.37
CA GLU A 461 -7.09 26.37 10.64
C GLU A 461 -5.68 26.54 10.05
N GLY A 462 -4.98 25.43 9.81
CA GLY A 462 -3.61 25.38 9.34
C GLY A 462 -2.61 25.79 10.43
N THR A 463 -1.37 26.04 10.01
CA THR A 463 -0.31 26.44 10.93
C THR A 463 -0.53 27.85 11.50
N PRO A 464 -0.27 28.10 12.81
CA PRO A 464 0.29 27.16 13.80
C PRO A 464 -0.76 26.38 14.60
N THR A 465 -2.06 26.63 14.43
CA THR A 465 -3.10 26.01 15.25
C THR A 465 -3.13 24.48 15.09
N ASP A 466 -3.05 24.01 13.85
CA ASP A 466 -3.12 22.57 13.53
C ASP A 466 -1.73 21.90 13.51
N ASP A 467 -0.70 22.54 14.06
CA ASP A 467 0.61 21.93 14.14
C ASP A 467 0.63 20.78 15.14
N PHE A 468 1.33 19.70 14.80
CA PHE A 468 1.56 18.60 15.72
C PHE A 468 2.71 18.91 16.67
N PHE A 469 2.54 18.61 17.96
CA PHE A 469 3.57 18.78 18.99
C PHE A 469 3.74 17.53 19.84
N MET A 470 5.00 17.21 20.15
CA MET A 470 5.32 16.24 21.19
C MET A 470 6.69 16.53 21.80
N SER A 471 6.99 15.92 22.95
CA SER A 471 8.32 16.01 23.55
C SER A 471 8.80 14.68 24.09
N PHE A 472 10.11 14.49 24.14
CA PHE A 472 10.77 13.35 24.78
C PHE A 472 12.11 13.80 25.36
N THR A 473 12.72 12.94 26.16
CA THR A 473 14.02 13.23 26.80
C THR A 473 15.08 12.26 26.29
N THR A 474 16.29 12.74 26.05
CA THR A 474 17.44 11.89 25.74
C THR A 474 18.23 11.53 27.01
N THR A 475 18.90 10.38 27.03
CA THR A 475 19.93 10.07 28.03
C THR A 475 21.30 10.56 27.56
N ALA A 476 22.33 10.43 28.40
CA ALA A 476 23.72 10.58 27.96
C ALA A 476 24.28 9.33 27.25
N ALA A 477 23.59 8.19 27.37
CA ALA A 477 24.04 6.89 26.88
C ALA A 477 23.61 6.64 25.42
N THR A 478 24.26 5.65 24.81
CA THR A 478 23.94 5.15 23.46
C THR A 478 23.63 3.66 23.50
N LYS A 479 22.67 3.21 22.68
CA LYS A 479 22.36 1.79 22.49
C LYS A 479 23.07 1.27 21.25
N THR A 480 23.96 0.28 21.39
CA THR A 480 24.77 -0.25 20.28
C THR A 480 24.52 -1.73 19.96
N SER A 481 23.53 -2.34 20.61
CA SER A 481 23.17 -3.75 20.41
C SER A 481 22.47 -3.96 19.06
N ALA A 482 22.93 -4.92 18.26
CA ALA A 482 22.26 -5.32 17.03
C ALA A 482 20.86 -5.90 17.29
N PRO A 483 19.86 -5.61 16.44
CA PRO A 483 18.54 -6.24 16.51
C PRO A 483 18.61 -7.73 16.10
N GLN A 484 17.66 -8.52 16.58
CA GLN A 484 17.53 -9.95 16.33
C GLN A 484 16.13 -10.30 15.85
N ILE A 485 16.02 -11.31 14.99
CA ILE A 485 14.73 -11.83 14.55
C ILE A 485 14.14 -12.76 15.62
N ILE A 486 12.94 -12.43 16.09
CA ILE A 486 12.21 -13.20 17.12
C ILE A 486 10.98 -13.94 16.57
N ALA A 487 10.54 -13.64 15.35
CA ALA A 487 9.51 -14.42 14.66
C ALA A 487 9.64 -14.30 13.13
N LEU A 488 9.26 -15.36 12.41
CA LEU A 488 9.16 -15.42 10.95
C LEU A 488 7.87 -16.12 10.56
N GLU A 489 7.09 -15.53 9.65
CA GLU A 489 5.87 -16.14 9.12
C GLU A 489 5.88 -16.04 7.58
N PRO A 490 5.65 -17.14 6.84
CA PRO A 490 5.56 -18.52 7.32
C PRO A 490 6.90 -18.98 7.93
N GLN A 491 6.87 -19.99 8.79
CA GLN A 491 8.09 -20.53 9.42
C GLN A 491 9.02 -21.10 8.33
N ILE A 492 10.11 -20.40 8.02
CA ILE A 492 10.99 -20.64 6.85
C ILE A 492 11.92 -21.86 7.07
N TYR A 493 11.74 -22.63 8.14
CA TYR A 493 12.64 -23.73 8.51
C TYR A 493 12.22 -25.07 7.90
N ALA A 494 11.84 -25.06 6.63
CA ALA A 494 11.43 -26.28 5.93
C ALA A 494 12.63 -27.20 5.58
N THR A 495 13.45 -27.56 6.57
CA THR A 495 14.69 -28.34 6.41
C THR A 495 14.46 -29.78 5.92
N ALA A 496 13.21 -30.23 5.84
CA ALA A 496 12.84 -31.57 5.38
C ALA A 496 11.81 -31.53 4.24
N LYS A 497 11.87 -32.52 3.32
CA LYS A 497 10.85 -32.75 2.28
C LYS A 497 9.42 -32.95 2.83
N SER A 498 9.27 -33.12 4.15
CA SER A 498 8.01 -33.34 4.86
C SER A 498 7.34 -32.06 5.38
N ASP A 499 7.98 -30.90 5.22
CA ASP A 499 7.41 -29.65 5.72
C ASP A 499 6.17 -29.25 4.90
N PRO A 500 5.14 -28.69 5.56
CA PRO A 500 3.87 -28.38 4.90
C PRO A 500 4.10 -27.35 3.80
N ALA A 501 3.54 -27.62 2.62
CA ALA A 501 3.57 -26.69 1.51
C ALA A 501 2.92 -25.36 1.92
N VAL A 502 3.68 -24.27 1.82
CA VAL A 502 3.16 -22.91 1.98
C VAL A 502 2.26 -22.60 0.78
N THR A 503 1.11 -21.98 1.02
CA THR A 503 0.24 -21.53 -0.07
C THR A 503 0.99 -20.50 -0.95
N PRO A 504 0.89 -20.60 -2.28
CA PRO A 504 1.68 -19.79 -3.23
C PRO A 504 1.65 -18.27 -3.09
N ASP A 505 0.73 -17.73 -2.32
CA ASP A 505 0.35 -16.32 -2.20
C ASP A 505 0.44 -15.78 -0.77
N VAL A 506 1.01 -16.55 0.18
CA VAL A 506 1.18 -16.07 1.56
C VAL A 506 2.35 -15.08 1.66
N PRO A 507 2.13 -13.87 2.20
CA PRO A 507 3.20 -12.90 2.42
C PRO A 507 4.23 -13.40 3.43
N VAL A 508 5.48 -12.94 3.28
CA VAL A 508 6.55 -13.21 4.25
C VAL A 508 6.66 -12.05 5.22
N THR A 509 6.72 -12.34 6.52
CA THR A 509 6.87 -11.35 7.59
C THR A 509 7.99 -11.73 8.54
N ALA A 510 8.73 -10.72 9.01
CA ALA A 510 9.78 -10.86 10.01
C ALA A 510 9.51 -9.90 11.17
N THR A 511 9.62 -10.41 12.40
CA THR A 511 9.50 -9.62 13.64
C THR A 511 10.84 -9.56 14.34
N PHE A 512 11.22 -8.35 14.76
CA PHE A 512 12.49 -8.07 15.43
C PHE A 512 12.27 -7.75 16.92
N ASP A 513 13.30 -7.93 17.74
CA ASP A 513 13.33 -7.55 19.16
C ASP A 513 13.57 -6.05 19.42
N SER A 514 13.66 -5.27 18.35
CA SER A 514 13.85 -3.82 18.37
C SER A 514 12.89 -3.16 17.39
N VAL A 515 12.53 -1.90 17.64
CA VAL A 515 11.83 -1.11 16.63
C VAL A 515 12.79 -0.89 15.47
N MET A 516 12.43 -1.37 14.29
CA MET A 516 13.27 -1.26 13.10
C MET A 516 13.11 0.10 12.42
N LYS A 517 14.15 0.61 11.76
CA LYS A 517 14.07 1.82 10.95
C LYS A 517 13.38 1.52 9.63
N ALA A 518 12.13 1.98 9.44
CA ALA A 518 11.32 1.74 8.25
C ALA A 518 12.02 2.08 6.92
N SER A 519 12.79 3.18 6.85
CA SER A 519 13.54 3.56 5.65
C SER A 519 14.66 2.58 5.29
N SER A 520 15.16 1.79 6.26
CA SER A 520 16.23 0.83 6.04
C SER A 520 15.79 -0.47 5.35
N PHE A 521 14.47 -0.71 5.23
CA PHE A 521 13.93 -1.90 4.56
C PHE A 521 14.05 -1.88 3.03
N GLY A 522 14.57 -0.80 2.44
CA GLY A 522 14.75 -0.65 0.99
C GLY A 522 15.56 -1.78 0.33
N ASP A 523 16.52 -2.35 1.05
CA ASP A 523 17.42 -3.40 0.54
C ASP A 523 16.96 -4.84 0.86
N VAL A 524 15.83 -5.02 1.54
CA VAL A 524 15.30 -6.37 1.77
C VAL A 524 14.84 -6.98 0.44
N GLU A 525 15.28 -8.21 0.17
CA GLU A 525 15.03 -8.93 -1.09
C GLU A 525 14.25 -10.22 -0.87
N LEU A 526 13.34 -10.53 -1.80
CA LEU A 526 12.79 -11.88 -1.98
C LEU A 526 13.46 -12.51 -3.20
N ARG A 527 14.25 -13.57 -2.99
CA ARG A 527 14.85 -14.35 -4.07
C ARG A 527 14.08 -15.66 -4.23
N ALA A 528 13.42 -15.86 -5.37
CA ALA A 528 12.72 -17.11 -5.70
C ALA A 528 13.41 -17.84 -6.86
N LYS A 529 13.56 -19.17 -6.74
CA LYS A 529 13.99 -20.06 -7.83
C LYS A 529 12.80 -20.37 -8.72
N VAL A 530 12.42 -19.42 -9.56
CA VAL A 530 11.48 -19.67 -10.66
C VAL A 530 12.29 -19.92 -11.92
N ALA A 531 11.93 -20.92 -12.71
CA ALA A 531 12.63 -21.23 -13.96
C ALA A 531 12.57 -20.00 -14.89
N LYS A 532 13.69 -19.24 -14.92
CA LYS A 532 14.00 -18.11 -15.82
C LYS A 532 13.48 -16.70 -15.47
N ALA A 533 12.87 -16.44 -14.31
CA ALA A 533 12.56 -15.05 -13.88
C ALA A 533 12.52 -14.89 -12.35
N GLN A 534 12.92 -13.73 -11.82
CA GLN A 534 12.62 -13.37 -10.42
C GLN A 534 11.11 -13.18 -10.28
N ALA A 535 10.52 -13.72 -9.20
CA ALA A 535 9.12 -13.44 -8.89
C ALA A 535 8.96 -11.94 -8.59
N GLY A 536 7.95 -11.30 -9.19
CA GLY A 536 7.61 -9.93 -8.84
C GLY A 536 7.16 -9.89 -7.38
N TYR A 537 7.81 -9.07 -6.56
CA TYR A 537 7.47 -8.84 -5.17
C TYR A 537 7.39 -7.34 -4.88
N TRP A 538 6.63 -6.99 -3.87
CA TRP A 538 6.57 -5.65 -3.33
C TRP A 538 6.61 -5.72 -1.81
N LYS A 539 6.89 -4.59 -1.19
CA LYS A 539 7.04 -4.50 0.26
C LYS A 539 5.97 -3.56 0.76
N THR A 540 5.54 -3.80 1.98
CA THR A 540 4.76 -2.84 2.75
C THR A 540 5.35 -2.83 4.15
N VAL A 541 5.45 -1.64 4.73
CA VAL A 541 5.79 -1.51 6.14
C VAL A 541 4.49 -1.15 6.85
N SER A 542 4.03 -2.03 7.71
CA SER A 542 2.91 -1.74 8.60
C SER A 542 3.42 -1.56 10.02
N GLN A 543 2.57 -1.13 10.93
CA GLN A 543 2.87 -1.16 12.35
C GLN A 543 2.14 -2.31 13.03
N THR A 544 2.75 -2.83 14.09
CA THR A 544 2.12 -3.82 14.95
C THR A 544 2.61 -3.63 16.38
N LYS A 545 1.85 -4.09 17.36
CA LYS A 545 2.24 -3.99 18.76
C LYS A 545 2.85 -5.31 19.22
N ILE A 546 4.05 -5.25 19.77
CA ILE A 546 4.71 -6.42 20.38
C ILE A 546 5.18 -6.09 21.79
N LYS A 547 5.34 -7.12 22.62
CA LYS A 547 5.93 -6.97 23.96
C LYS A 547 7.43 -7.20 23.88
N ILE A 548 8.22 -6.15 24.08
CA ILE A 548 9.69 -6.21 24.20
C ILE A 548 10.04 -5.98 25.66
N GLY A 549 10.66 -6.99 26.32
CA GLY A 549 11.02 -6.87 27.74
C GLY A 549 9.83 -6.64 28.68
N GLY A 550 8.62 -7.07 28.30
CA GLY A 550 7.39 -6.88 29.08
C GLY A 550 6.65 -5.56 28.80
N VAL A 551 7.22 -4.65 28.00
CA VAL A 551 6.60 -3.38 27.61
C VAL A 551 6.01 -3.50 26.21
N GLU A 552 4.75 -3.07 26.04
CA GLU A 552 4.10 -2.98 24.73
C GLU A 552 4.71 -1.83 23.92
N GLN A 553 5.23 -2.15 22.74
CA GLN A 553 5.81 -1.19 21.82
C GLN A 553 5.20 -1.35 20.44
N THR A 554 4.87 -0.24 19.80
CA THR A 554 4.55 -0.21 18.37
C THR A 554 5.85 -0.38 17.60
N VAL A 555 5.94 -1.47 16.84
CA VAL A 555 7.09 -1.79 15.99
C VAL A 555 6.70 -1.78 14.52
N ASN A 556 7.68 -1.52 13.67
CA ASN A 556 7.52 -1.68 12.24
C ASN A 556 7.54 -3.17 11.86
N LYS A 557 6.48 -3.62 11.19
CA LYS A 557 6.33 -4.94 10.60
C LYS A 557 6.61 -4.83 9.11
N LEU A 558 7.68 -5.48 8.66
CA LEU A 558 7.94 -5.64 7.24
C LEU A 558 7.07 -6.78 6.70
N VAL A 559 6.26 -6.47 5.70
CA VAL A 559 5.49 -7.41 4.91
C VAL A 559 6.08 -7.45 3.51
N ILE A 560 6.41 -8.65 3.04
CA ILE A 560 6.90 -8.88 1.69
C ILE A 560 5.82 -9.67 0.95
N ASP A 561 5.07 -8.95 0.12
CA ASP A 561 4.08 -9.52 -0.77
C ASP A 561 4.72 -9.94 -2.09
N HIS A 562 4.13 -10.91 -2.75
CA HIS A 562 4.61 -11.35 -4.06
C HIS A 562 3.49 -11.88 -4.93
N ALA A 563 3.72 -11.86 -6.25
CA ALA A 563 2.88 -12.63 -7.17
C ALA A 563 2.90 -14.10 -6.78
N ALA A 564 1.81 -14.83 -7.08
CA ALA A 564 1.70 -16.24 -6.78
C ALA A 564 2.95 -16.99 -7.29
N LEU A 565 3.69 -17.62 -6.36
CA LEU A 565 4.86 -18.42 -6.70
C LEU A 565 4.42 -19.72 -7.37
N ALA A 566 5.24 -20.27 -8.26
CA ALA A 566 4.93 -21.60 -8.80
C ALA A 566 4.92 -22.64 -7.66
N LYS A 567 4.05 -23.67 -7.77
CA LYS A 567 3.82 -24.68 -6.72
C LYS A 567 5.08 -25.43 -6.26
N THR A 568 6.18 -25.37 -7.00
CA THR A 568 7.46 -26.02 -6.69
C THR A 568 8.63 -25.04 -6.58
N SER A 569 8.37 -23.74 -6.44
CA SER A 569 9.40 -22.71 -6.31
C SER A 569 9.92 -22.64 -4.88
N ALA A 570 11.22 -22.79 -4.69
CA ALA A 570 11.89 -22.39 -3.45
C ALA A 570 12.10 -20.87 -3.45
N TYR A 571 11.92 -20.21 -2.31
CA TYR A 571 12.24 -18.80 -2.15
C TYR A 571 12.97 -18.54 -0.83
N ALA A 572 13.68 -17.42 -0.75
CA ALA A 572 14.39 -16.95 0.43
C ALA A 572 14.19 -15.44 0.56
N VAL A 573 14.09 -14.98 1.80
CA VAL A 573 14.15 -13.54 2.13
C VAL A 573 15.54 -13.21 2.63
N ILE A 574 16.15 -12.19 2.04
CA ILE A 574 17.46 -11.68 2.43
C ILE A 574 17.28 -10.35 3.12
N ILE A 575 17.68 -10.30 4.38
CA ILE A 575 17.67 -9.10 5.21
C ILE A 575 19.15 -8.72 5.40
N PRO A 576 19.66 -7.73 4.65
CA PRO A 576 21.07 -7.35 4.69
C PRO A 576 21.39 -6.51 5.94
N SER A 577 22.69 -6.29 6.20
CA SER A 577 23.15 -5.45 7.31
C SER A 577 22.81 -3.96 7.14
N SER A 578 22.38 -3.53 5.95
CA SER A 578 21.87 -2.17 5.75
C SER A 578 20.52 -1.94 6.44
N VAL A 579 19.81 -2.99 6.83
CA VAL A 579 18.64 -2.89 7.70
C VAL A 579 19.10 -2.52 9.11
N GLN A 580 18.53 -1.44 9.64
CA GLN A 580 18.92 -0.87 10.92
C GLN A 580 17.73 -0.78 11.87
N ASP A 581 17.98 -0.80 13.17
CA ASP A 581 16.99 -0.39 14.17
C ASP A 581 16.92 1.14 14.32
N ILE A 582 15.94 1.65 15.08
CA ILE A 582 15.82 3.09 15.34
C ILE A 582 17.05 3.66 16.05
N TYR A 583 17.89 2.84 16.68
CA TYR A 583 19.15 3.28 17.29
C TYR A 583 20.33 3.24 16.32
N GLN A 584 20.05 3.08 15.02
CA GLN A 584 21.02 2.99 13.93
C GLN A 584 21.94 1.76 14.04
N ASN A 585 21.51 0.73 14.77
CA ASN A 585 22.25 -0.53 14.83
C ASN A 585 21.86 -1.41 13.66
N CYS A 586 22.86 -1.80 12.88
CA CYS A 586 22.68 -2.78 11.83
C CYS A 586 22.18 -4.10 12.39
N PHE A 587 21.42 -4.79 11.55
CA PHE A 587 21.19 -6.22 11.62
C PHE A 587 22.49 -7.02 11.31
N LEU A 588 23.53 -6.80 12.11
CA LEU A 588 24.83 -7.48 12.04
C LEU A 588 25.48 -7.49 13.45
N PRO A 589 25.90 -8.65 14.00
CA PRO A 589 25.65 -9.99 13.46
C PRO A 589 24.14 -10.29 13.39
N SER A 590 23.68 -10.82 12.27
CA SER A 590 22.25 -11.04 12.01
C SER A 590 21.72 -12.27 12.77
N ALA A 591 21.52 -12.14 14.08
CA ALA A 591 21.01 -13.21 14.94
C ALA A 591 19.50 -13.41 14.78
N GLY A 592 19.03 -14.63 15.06
CA GLY A 592 17.60 -14.97 15.03
C GLY A 592 17.26 -16.27 15.75
N LEU A 593 16.01 -16.72 15.60
CA LEU A 593 15.38 -17.84 16.32
C LEU A 593 16.25 -19.06 16.62
N GLN A 594 17.05 -19.54 15.66
CA GLN A 594 17.88 -20.74 15.80
C GLN A 594 19.37 -20.50 15.57
N CYS A 595 19.78 -19.24 15.39
CA CYS A 595 21.15 -18.92 15.01
C CYS A 595 21.66 -17.67 15.73
N LYS A 596 22.85 -17.81 16.31
CA LYS A 596 23.60 -16.74 16.96
C LYS A 596 25.00 -16.71 16.35
N PRO A 597 25.27 -15.80 15.40
CA PRO A 597 26.61 -15.68 14.84
C PRO A 597 27.58 -15.19 15.92
N ASP A 598 28.82 -15.65 15.82
CA ASP A 598 29.89 -15.25 16.72
C ASP A 598 31.01 -14.56 15.91
N PRO A 599 31.06 -13.21 15.94
CA PRO A 599 32.10 -12.44 15.28
C PRO A 599 33.53 -12.84 15.66
N SER A 600 33.76 -13.40 16.86
CA SER A 600 35.08 -13.86 17.30
C SER A 600 35.56 -15.10 16.55
N THR A 601 34.63 -15.89 16.00
CA THR A 601 34.90 -17.06 15.15
C THR A 601 34.87 -16.73 13.65
N GLY A 602 34.67 -15.45 13.32
CA GLY A 602 34.50 -14.96 11.96
C GLY A 602 33.14 -15.29 11.34
N THR A 603 32.12 -15.60 12.15
CA THR A 603 30.74 -15.77 11.68
C THR A 603 29.93 -14.52 11.99
N TYR A 604 29.28 -13.97 10.98
CA TYR A 604 28.60 -12.67 11.09
C TYR A 604 27.12 -12.72 10.69
N SER A 605 26.67 -13.81 10.06
CA SER A 605 25.31 -13.91 9.54
C SER A 605 24.64 -15.25 9.86
N CYS A 606 23.31 -15.25 9.82
CA CYS A 606 22.50 -16.45 9.89
C CYS A 606 21.90 -16.79 8.52
N CYS A 607 22.25 -17.96 7.99
CA CYS A 607 21.72 -18.49 6.73
C CYS A 607 21.00 -19.82 6.99
N ASN A 608 19.70 -19.87 6.69
CA ASN A 608 18.87 -21.06 6.91
C ASN A 608 18.98 -21.62 8.35
N GLY A 609 19.04 -20.74 9.34
CA GLY A 609 19.17 -21.15 10.75
C GLY A 609 20.57 -21.59 11.17
N ASN A 610 21.60 -21.46 10.33
CA ASN A 610 22.99 -21.78 10.66
C ASN A 610 23.89 -20.53 10.58
N SER A 611 24.94 -20.48 11.42
CA SER A 611 25.92 -19.40 11.35
C SER A 611 26.78 -19.49 10.09
N SER A 612 27.08 -18.34 9.50
CA SER A 612 27.84 -18.24 8.25
C SER A 612 28.92 -17.16 8.35
N LYS A 613 30.04 -17.40 7.65
CA LYS A 613 31.15 -16.45 7.50
C LYS A 613 30.93 -15.45 6.37
N SER A 614 29.96 -15.70 5.48
CA SER A 614 29.59 -14.84 4.36
C SER A 614 28.11 -14.51 4.39
N GLU A 615 27.70 -13.45 3.69
CA GLU A 615 26.28 -13.19 3.43
C GLU A 615 25.60 -14.40 2.78
N CYS A 616 24.29 -14.51 2.99
CA CYS A 616 23.47 -15.63 2.49
C CYS A 616 23.24 -15.50 0.98
N ASP A 617 24.31 -15.63 0.20
CA ASP A 617 24.28 -15.31 -1.22
C ASP A 617 23.85 -16.49 -2.11
N LYS A 618 23.68 -17.68 -1.53
CA LYS A 618 23.36 -18.90 -2.26
C LYS A 618 21.96 -19.43 -1.92
N LEU A 619 21.02 -19.17 -2.82
CA LEU A 619 19.87 -20.09 -3.07
C LEU A 619 20.33 -21.50 -3.51
N LEU A 620 21.64 -21.75 -3.67
CA LEU A 620 22.23 -22.92 -4.32
C LEU A 620 22.36 -24.18 -3.46
N GLU A 621 21.93 -24.19 -2.20
CA GLU A 621 22.03 -25.41 -1.37
C GLU A 621 20.74 -26.24 -1.31
N TYR A 622 19.59 -25.71 -1.76
CA TYR A 622 18.33 -26.47 -1.85
C TYR A 622 18.23 -27.42 -3.06
N GLY A 623 19.36 -27.95 -3.51
CA GLY A 623 19.40 -28.94 -4.59
C GLY A 623 20.66 -29.81 -4.63
N LYS A 624 21.50 -29.79 -3.58
CA LYS A 624 22.73 -30.59 -3.52
C LYS A 624 22.75 -31.66 -2.42
N SER A 625 21.69 -31.85 -1.65
CA SER A 625 21.57 -33.01 -0.76
C SER A 625 20.63 -34.07 -1.34
N GLY A 626 21.23 -35.16 -1.82
CA GLY A 626 20.56 -36.45 -2.04
C GLY A 626 20.34 -36.83 -3.50
N THR A 627 21.36 -37.47 -4.09
CA THR A 627 21.19 -38.60 -5.03
C THR A 627 20.23 -39.64 -4.46
#